data_AF-A0A6M0FWS9-F1
#
_entry.id   AF-A0A6M0FWS9-F1
#
_cell.length_a   1.000
_cell.length_b   1.000
_cell.length_c   1.000
_cell.angle_alpha   90.00
_cell.angle_beta   90.00
_cell.angle_gamma   90.00
#
_symmetry.space_group_name_H-M   'P 1'
#
loop_
_entity.id
_entity.type
_entity.pdbx_description
1 polymer ?
#
loop_
_entity_poly.entity_id
_entity_poly.type
_entity_poly.pdbx_seq_one_letter_code
_entity_poly.pdbx_strand_id
1 'polypeptide(L)'
;MKEDIYIVAITVLLPLTAGMVVTQGNPYHAIVMRGILGAVAALVYSLFGAADVALTEALVGTMLSITLYAVAVRSSLSMRLGVVEEEFNATPQASLETIENSEQTNSAKQLLSTLRQTLSKYHMRLELLTYTNPQALETALIAKEVHGTCVLSKPGVTSEPFPLPPEEQPVYHLQVRVQRLYELMQPELPSTLVSLSEFDVHQPDIKVPNLIT
;
A
#
# COMPACT_ATOMS: atom_id res chain seq x y z
N MET A 1 -2.78 53.06 -3.53
CA MET A 1 -2.41 52.54 -2.19
C MET A 1 -3.33 51.42 -1.70
N LYS A 2 -4.66 51.57 -1.64
CA LYS A 2 -5.56 50.45 -1.24
C LYS A 2 -5.57 49.30 -2.24
N GLU A 3 -5.61 49.59 -3.54
CA GLU A 3 -5.59 48.60 -4.63
C GLU A 3 -4.29 47.78 -4.61
N ASP A 4 -3.16 48.44 -4.38
CA ASP A 4 -1.84 47.79 -4.24
C ASP A 4 -1.82 46.81 -3.07
N ILE A 5 -2.48 47.13 -1.95
CA ILE A 5 -2.58 46.24 -0.78
C ILE A 5 -3.34 44.97 -1.12
N TYR A 6 -4.43 45.05 -1.88
CA TYR A 6 -5.19 43.87 -2.31
C TYR A 6 -4.38 42.98 -3.27
N ILE A 7 -3.68 43.58 -4.23
CA ILE A 7 -2.82 42.85 -5.18
C ILE A 7 -1.70 42.13 -4.44
N VAL A 8 -1.04 42.82 -3.50
CA VAL A 8 0.02 42.22 -2.66
C VAL A 8 -0.54 41.10 -1.80
N ALA A 9 -1.69 41.30 -1.14
CA ALA A 9 -2.31 40.28 -0.30
C ALA A 9 -2.65 39.00 -1.08
N ILE A 10 -3.21 39.13 -2.28
CA ILE A 10 -3.53 38.01 -3.16
C ILE A 10 -2.25 37.31 -3.64
N THR A 11 -1.23 38.07 -4.02
CA THR A 11 0.04 37.50 -4.51
C THR A 11 0.78 36.73 -3.41
N VAL A 12 0.72 37.20 -2.16
CA VAL A 12 1.29 36.51 -0.99
C VAL A 12 0.55 35.21 -0.65
N LEU A 13 -0.72 35.08 -1.04
CA LEU A 13 -1.49 33.86 -0.84
C LEU A 13 -0.94 32.68 -1.66
N LEU A 14 -0.27 32.96 -2.78
CA LEU A 14 0.31 31.94 -3.66
C LEU A 14 1.47 31.17 -3.00
N PRO A 15 2.57 31.79 -2.50
CA PRO A 15 3.61 31.06 -1.80
C PRO A 15 3.12 30.44 -0.49
N LEU A 16 2.12 31.04 0.17
CA LEU A 16 1.51 30.47 1.37
C LEU A 16 0.79 29.15 1.05
N THR A 17 -0.08 29.13 0.04
CA THR A 17 -0.78 27.91 -0.38
C THR A 17 0.17 26.87 -0.95
N ALA A 18 1.23 27.28 -1.65
CA ALA A 18 2.29 26.38 -2.10
C ALA A 18 3.00 25.68 -0.93
N GLY A 19 3.34 26.45 0.12
CA GLY A 19 3.91 25.89 1.34
C GLY A 19 2.98 24.86 1.99
N MET A 20 1.69 25.19 2.10
CA MET A 20 0.70 24.27 2.67
C MET A 20 0.60 22.96 1.88
N VAL A 21 0.69 22.98 0.55
CA VAL A 21 0.66 21.77 -0.30
C VAL A 21 1.87 20.88 -0.02
N VAL A 22 3.07 21.44 0.01
CA VAL A 22 4.32 20.67 0.20
C VAL A 22 4.40 20.04 1.58
N THR A 23 3.78 20.65 2.60
CA THR A 23 3.77 20.10 3.96
C THR A 23 2.71 19.02 4.20
N GLN A 24 1.82 18.73 3.25
CA GLN A 24 0.77 17.74 3.48
C GLN A 24 1.31 16.30 3.39
N GLY A 25 1.18 15.56 4.51
CA GLY A 25 1.48 14.12 4.55
C GLY A 25 0.37 13.24 3.96
N ASN A 26 -0.88 13.70 3.97
CA ASN A 26 -2.01 12.93 3.42
C ASN A 26 -2.22 13.29 1.94
N PRO A 27 -2.13 12.32 1.01
CA PRO A 27 -2.22 12.56 -0.43
C PRO A 27 -3.58 13.13 -0.85
N TYR A 28 -4.67 12.77 -0.18
CA TYR A 28 -6.00 13.32 -0.47
C TYR A 28 -6.08 14.81 -0.13
N HIS A 29 -5.51 15.20 1.01
CA HIS A 29 -5.46 16.60 1.41
C HIS A 29 -4.53 17.40 0.48
N ALA A 30 -3.39 16.82 0.08
CA ALA A 30 -2.48 17.43 -0.88
C ALA A 30 -3.17 17.73 -2.22
N ILE A 31 -4.04 16.84 -2.72
CA ILE A 31 -4.83 17.06 -3.95
C ILE A 31 -5.75 18.27 -3.82
N VAL A 32 -6.50 18.35 -2.72
CA VAL A 32 -7.43 19.46 -2.48
C VAL A 32 -6.67 20.77 -2.39
N MET A 33 -5.57 20.80 -1.62
CA MET A 33 -4.72 21.97 -1.49
C MET A 33 -4.06 22.37 -2.82
N ARG A 34 -3.69 21.40 -3.66
CA ARG A 34 -3.17 21.65 -5.01
C ARG A 34 -4.21 22.34 -5.90
N GLY A 35 -5.49 21.99 -5.77
CA GLY A 35 -6.57 22.70 -6.44
C GLY A 35 -6.75 24.13 -5.97
N ILE A 36 -6.62 24.38 -4.66
CA ILE A 36 -6.66 25.74 -4.10
C ILE A 36 -5.48 26.57 -4.61
N LEU A 37 -4.26 26.02 -4.57
CA LEU A 37 -3.07 26.69 -5.12
C LEU A 37 -3.27 27.11 -6.58
N GLY A 38 -3.82 26.20 -7.39
CA GLY A 38 -4.10 26.46 -8.78
C GLY A 38 -5.19 27.52 -9.02
N ALA A 39 -6.25 27.52 -8.21
CA ALA A 39 -7.29 28.56 -8.26
C ALA A 39 -6.73 29.94 -7.88
N VAL A 40 -5.85 30.00 -6.88
CA VAL A 40 -5.13 31.23 -6.50
C VAL A 40 -4.20 31.68 -7.62
N ALA A 41 -3.48 30.76 -8.28
CA ALA A 41 -2.63 31.07 -9.42
C ALA A 41 -3.42 31.67 -10.60
N ALA A 42 -4.55 31.05 -10.98
CA ALA A 42 -5.43 31.58 -12.02
C ALA A 42 -5.98 32.99 -11.67
N LEU A 43 -6.33 33.21 -10.41
CA LEU A 43 -6.78 34.51 -9.92
C LEU A 43 -5.67 35.58 -9.99
N VAL A 44 -4.43 35.21 -9.63
CA VAL A 44 -3.25 36.07 -9.79
C VAL A 44 -3.03 36.43 -11.27
N TYR A 45 -3.04 35.45 -12.18
CA TYR A 45 -2.87 35.71 -13.61
C TYR A 45 -3.94 36.64 -14.18
N SER A 46 -5.21 36.45 -13.78
CA SER A 46 -6.32 37.32 -14.16
C SER A 46 -6.11 38.76 -13.67
N LEU A 47 -5.64 38.92 -12.43
CA LEU A 47 -5.36 40.23 -11.83
C LEU A 47 -4.26 41.02 -12.57
N PHE A 48 -3.28 40.32 -13.13
CA PHE A 48 -2.23 40.91 -13.97
C PHE A 48 -2.62 41.09 -15.44
N GLY A 49 -3.90 40.86 -15.80
CA GLY A 49 -4.41 41.04 -17.15
C GLY A 49 -4.12 39.88 -18.11
N ALA A 50 -3.60 38.76 -17.60
CA ALA A 50 -3.29 37.58 -18.39
C ALA A 50 -4.47 36.59 -18.39
N ALA A 51 -5.60 36.98 -18.97
CA ALA A 51 -6.84 36.19 -18.94
C ALA A 51 -6.70 34.81 -19.60
N ASP A 52 -6.01 34.72 -20.75
CA ASP A 52 -5.80 33.45 -21.46
C ASP A 52 -4.91 32.49 -20.66
N VAL A 53 -3.92 33.03 -19.94
CA VAL A 53 -3.05 32.26 -19.04
C VAL A 53 -3.84 31.79 -17.82
N ALA A 54 -4.71 32.63 -17.26
CA ALA A 54 -5.57 32.26 -16.15
C ALA A 54 -6.52 31.10 -16.52
N LEU A 55 -7.11 31.15 -17.72
CA LEU A 55 -8.00 30.10 -18.21
C LEU A 55 -7.26 28.77 -18.41
N THR A 56 -6.06 28.81 -18.99
CA THR A 56 -5.26 27.60 -19.23
C THR A 56 -4.67 27.03 -17.94
N GLU A 57 -4.32 27.87 -16.98
CA GLU A 57 -3.97 27.43 -15.62
C GLU A 57 -5.15 26.70 -14.99
N ALA A 58 -6.34 27.31 -14.96
CA ALA A 58 -7.52 26.67 -14.38
C ALA A 58 -7.85 25.32 -15.04
N LEU A 59 -7.88 25.24 -16.37
CA LEU A 59 -8.30 24.04 -17.09
C LEU A 59 -7.19 22.98 -17.18
N VAL A 60 -6.04 23.33 -17.74
CA VAL A 60 -4.96 22.36 -18.00
C VAL A 60 -4.03 22.27 -16.80
N GLY A 61 -3.72 23.39 -16.15
CA GLY A 61 -2.87 23.41 -14.95
C GLY A 61 -3.52 22.73 -13.74
N THR A 62 -4.76 23.07 -13.42
CA THR A 62 -5.42 22.59 -12.19
C THR A 62 -6.33 21.39 -12.44
N MET A 63 -7.33 21.48 -13.31
CA MET A 63 -8.35 20.45 -13.44
C MET A 63 -7.76 19.14 -13.99
N LEU A 64 -6.96 19.21 -15.05
CA LEU A 64 -6.30 18.03 -15.61
C LEU A 64 -5.28 17.44 -14.62
N SER A 65 -4.42 18.27 -14.01
CA SER A 65 -3.44 17.79 -13.03
C SER A 65 -4.09 17.12 -11.83
N ILE A 66 -5.17 17.68 -11.28
CA ILE A 66 -5.94 17.09 -10.18
C ILE A 66 -6.53 15.76 -10.60
N THR A 67 -7.11 15.69 -11.80
CA THR A 67 -7.72 14.46 -12.31
C THR A 67 -6.69 13.35 -12.45
N LEU A 68 -5.55 13.63 -13.10
CA LEU A 68 -4.47 12.65 -13.26
C LEU A 68 -3.90 12.22 -11.92
N TYR A 69 -3.70 13.16 -10.99
CA TYR A 69 -3.17 12.83 -9.68
C TYR A 69 -4.17 12.03 -8.83
N ALA A 70 -5.47 12.34 -8.91
CA ALA A 70 -6.51 11.55 -8.25
C ALA A 70 -6.57 10.12 -8.79
N VAL A 71 -6.45 9.94 -10.11
CA VAL A 71 -6.34 8.61 -10.75
C VAL A 71 -5.08 7.89 -10.25
N ALA A 72 -3.93 8.56 -10.27
CA ALA A 72 -2.67 8.00 -9.81
C ALA A 72 -2.77 7.54 -8.35
N VAL A 73 -3.18 8.42 -7.43
CA VAL A 73 -3.35 8.11 -6.00
C VAL A 73 -4.33 6.97 -5.78
N ARG A 74 -5.46 6.96 -6.49
CA ARG A 74 -6.44 5.86 -6.39
C ARG A 74 -5.84 4.53 -6.85
N SER A 75 -5.01 4.54 -7.89
CA SER A 75 -4.38 3.33 -8.43
C SER A 75 -3.14 2.87 -7.67
N SER A 76 -2.43 3.77 -6.99
CA SER A 76 -1.15 3.47 -6.33
C SER A 76 -1.27 3.14 -4.84
N LEU A 77 -2.40 3.48 -4.20
CA LEU A 77 -2.64 3.24 -2.77
C LEU A 77 -3.37 1.92 -2.51
N SER A 78 -3.03 0.86 -3.25
CA SER A 78 -3.46 -0.50 -2.94
C SER A 78 -2.27 -1.46 -2.90
N MET A 79 -2.22 -2.28 -1.85
CA MET A 79 -1.32 -3.41 -1.71
C MET A 79 -2.11 -4.68 -2.04
N ARG A 80 -1.73 -5.31 -3.15
CA ARG A 80 -2.27 -6.62 -3.58
C ARG A 80 -1.46 -7.73 -2.91
N LEU A 81 -2.09 -8.52 -2.05
CA LEU A 81 -1.51 -9.66 -1.36
C LEU A 81 -2.07 -10.96 -1.95
N GLY A 82 -1.20 -11.83 -2.43
CA GLY A 82 -1.59 -13.16 -2.90
C GLY A 82 -1.60 -14.19 -1.77
N VAL A 83 -2.60 -15.07 -1.74
CA VAL A 83 -2.71 -16.21 -0.81
C VAL A 83 -3.10 -17.47 -1.57
N VAL A 84 -2.67 -18.64 -1.06
CA VAL A 84 -3.11 -19.93 -1.59
C VAL A 84 -4.52 -20.25 -1.09
N GLU A 85 -5.39 -20.67 -2.00
CA GLU A 85 -6.80 -20.94 -1.72
C GLU A 85 -6.99 -21.96 -0.61
N GLU A 86 -6.25 -23.08 -0.66
CA GLU A 86 -6.31 -24.16 0.33
C GLU A 86 -5.89 -23.72 1.75
N GLU A 87 -5.09 -22.67 1.86
CA GLU A 87 -4.54 -22.18 3.13
C GLU A 87 -5.41 -21.07 3.76
N PHE A 88 -6.21 -20.37 2.93
CA PHE A 88 -6.95 -19.17 3.33
C PHE A 88 -8.48 -19.27 3.18
N ASN A 89 -9.01 -20.15 2.32
CA ASN A 89 -10.45 -20.40 2.17
C ASN A 89 -10.98 -21.45 3.16
N ALA A 90 -10.84 -21.14 4.44
CA ALA A 90 -11.99 -21.21 5.33
C ALA A 90 -12.81 -19.92 5.12
N THR A 91 -13.45 -19.79 3.97
CA THR A 91 -14.07 -18.53 3.50
C THR A 91 -15.14 -18.02 4.48
N PRO A 92 -15.12 -16.74 4.91
CA PRO A 92 -16.15 -16.15 5.78
C PRO A 92 -17.40 -15.64 5.02
N GLN A 93 -17.79 -16.23 3.89
CA GLN A 93 -18.91 -15.71 3.06
C GLN A 93 -19.88 -16.75 2.48
N ALA A 94 -20.01 -17.92 3.11
CA ALA A 94 -21.19 -18.76 2.93
C ALA A 94 -21.61 -19.32 4.29
N SER A 95 -22.80 -18.92 4.73
CA SER A 95 -23.63 -19.55 5.77
C SER A 95 -22.96 -19.91 7.12
N LEU A 96 -23.59 -19.39 8.18
CA LEU A 96 -23.55 -19.97 9.52
C LEU A 96 -23.58 -21.51 9.45
N GLU A 97 -22.82 -22.15 10.35
CA GLU A 97 -22.79 -23.61 10.62
C GLU A 97 -21.72 -24.42 9.86
N THR A 98 -20.45 -24.33 10.27
CA THR A 98 -19.66 -25.53 10.60
C THR A 98 -18.55 -25.16 11.58
N ILE A 99 -18.50 -25.88 12.70
CA ILE A 99 -17.60 -25.68 13.83
C ILE A 99 -16.29 -26.45 13.56
N GLU A 100 -15.17 -25.97 14.13
CA GLU A 100 -13.92 -26.69 14.44
C GLU A 100 -12.78 -26.69 13.41
N ASN A 101 -12.13 -25.53 13.27
CA ASN A 101 -10.66 -25.37 13.17
C ASN A 101 -10.30 -23.99 13.75
N SER A 102 -10.45 -23.86 15.07
CA SER A 102 -10.60 -22.58 15.77
C SER A 102 -9.31 -21.76 15.92
N GLU A 103 -8.11 -22.34 15.89
CA GLU A 103 -6.88 -21.56 16.11
C GLU A 103 -6.32 -20.95 14.82
N GLN A 104 -6.35 -21.71 13.74
CA GLN A 104 -5.80 -21.32 12.45
C GLN A 104 -6.61 -20.20 11.78
N THR A 105 -7.94 -20.32 11.82
CA THR A 105 -8.85 -19.32 11.26
C THR A 105 -8.81 -18.01 12.05
N ASN A 106 -8.53 -18.08 13.35
CA ASN A 106 -8.37 -16.91 14.21
C ASN A 106 -7.03 -16.20 13.96
N SER A 107 -5.94 -16.95 13.79
CA SER A 107 -4.61 -16.42 13.49
C SER A 107 -4.57 -15.71 12.12
N ALA A 108 -5.19 -16.28 11.08
CA ALA A 108 -5.34 -15.63 9.77
C ALA A 108 -6.13 -14.30 9.83
N LYS A 109 -7.22 -14.29 10.61
CA LYS A 109 -8.04 -13.08 10.81
C LYS A 109 -7.27 -12.00 11.57
N GLN A 110 -6.49 -12.39 12.58
CA GLN A 110 -5.64 -11.49 13.35
C GLN A 110 -4.52 -10.90 12.48
N LEU A 111 -3.87 -11.72 11.66
CA LEU A 111 -2.90 -11.25 10.66
C LEU A 111 -3.52 -10.19 9.74
N LEU A 112 -4.65 -10.52 9.11
CA LEU A 112 -5.29 -9.61 8.15
C LEU A 112 -5.78 -8.33 8.82
N SER A 113 -6.28 -8.39 10.06
CA SER A 113 -6.69 -7.19 10.78
C SER A 113 -5.50 -6.30 11.13
N THR A 114 -4.39 -6.88 11.59
CA THR A 114 -3.13 -6.16 11.84
C THR A 114 -2.61 -5.54 10.54
N LEU A 115 -2.52 -6.29 9.44
CA LEU A 115 -2.08 -5.79 8.14
C LEU A 115 -2.95 -4.62 7.65
N ARG A 116 -4.28 -4.75 7.74
CA ARG A 116 -5.20 -3.66 7.37
C ARG A 116 -4.99 -2.43 8.25
N GLN A 117 -4.80 -2.63 9.54
CA GLN A 117 -4.54 -1.54 10.48
C GLN A 117 -3.23 -0.82 10.14
N THR A 118 -2.13 -1.56 9.93
CA THR A 118 -0.83 -1.01 9.56
C THR A 118 -0.91 -0.24 8.23
N LEU A 119 -1.51 -0.82 7.19
CA LEU A 119 -1.62 -0.18 5.87
C LEU A 119 -2.55 1.04 5.88
N SER A 120 -3.60 1.04 6.71
CA SER A 120 -4.52 2.17 6.81
C SER A 120 -3.86 3.45 7.34
N LYS A 121 -2.84 3.34 8.19
CA LYS A 121 -2.03 4.47 8.68
C LYS A 121 -1.33 5.21 7.53
N TYR A 122 -1.02 4.49 6.45
CA TYR A 122 -0.36 5.01 5.26
C TYR A 122 -1.34 5.22 4.09
N HIS A 123 -2.64 5.25 4.37
CA HIS A 123 -3.72 5.42 3.38
C HIS A 123 -3.75 4.35 2.28
N MET A 124 -3.11 3.20 2.50
CA MET A 124 -3.13 2.06 1.57
C MET A 124 -4.28 1.11 1.88
N ARG A 125 -4.86 0.53 0.84
CA ARG A 125 -5.87 -0.53 0.92
C ARG A 125 -5.24 -1.89 0.72
N LEU A 126 -5.67 -2.89 1.50
CA LEU A 126 -5.28 -4.28 1.29
C LEU A 126 -6.27 -4.96 0.34
N GLU A 127 -5.78 -5.46 -0.80
CA GLU A 127 -6.53 -6.28 -1.75
C GLU A 127 -6.01 -7.71 -1.68
N LEU A 128 -6.88 -8.67 -1.37
CA LEU A 128 -6.51 -10.08 -1.29
C LEU A 128 -6.82 -10.78 -2.61
N LEU A 129 -5.86 -11.53 -3.15
CA LEU A 129 -6.02 -12.35 -4.35
C LEU A 129 -5.74 -13.81 -3.99
N THR A 130 -6.69 -14.69 -4.30
CA THR A 130 -6.58 -16.13 -4.06
C THR A 130 -6.05 -16.85 -5.30
N TYR A 131 -5.11 -17.75 -5.11
CA TYR A 131 -4.53 -18.58 -6.17
C TYR A 131 -4.67 -20.07 -5.84
N THR A 132 -4.96 -20.89 -6.85
CA THR A 132 -5.25 -22.32 -6.68
C THR A 132 -4.01 -23.16 -6.34
N ASN A 133 -2.81 -22.70 -6.69
CA ASN A 133 -1.56 -23.43 -6.48
C ASN A 133 -0.43 -22.45 -6.13
N PRO A 134 0.50 -22.79 -5.21
CA PRO A 134 1.70 -21.99 -4.92
C PRO A 134 2.52 -21.60 -6.17
N GLN A 135 2.56 -22.42 -7.22
CA GLN A 135 3.25 -22.08 -8.48
C GLN A 135 2.60 -20.88 -9.20
N ALA A 136 1.27 -20.81 -9.18
CA ALA A 136 0.53 -19.69 -9.76
C ALA A 136 0.76 -18.40 -8.96
N LEU A 137 0.87 -18.54 -7.63
CA LEU A 137 1.18 -17.44 -6.71
C LEU A 137 2.59 -16.87 -6.93
N GLU A 138 3.59 -17.73 -7.10
CA GLU A 138 4.97 -17.33 -7.42
C GLU A 138 5.05 -16.68 -8.80
N THR A 139 4.37 -17.26 -9.79
CA THR A 139 4.28 -16.67 -11.14
C THR A 139 3.67 -15.26 -11.09
N ALA A 140 2.61 -15.07 -10.30
CA ALA A 140 1.98 -13.76 -10.11
C ALA A 140 2.90 -12.75 -9.40
N LEU A 141 3.76 -13.21 -8.49
CA LEU A 141 4.77 -12.38 -7.81
C LEU A 141 5.86 -11.91 -8.79
N ILE A 142 6.37 -12.83 -9.63
CA ILE A 142 7.35 -12.54 -10.68
C ILE A 142 6.75 -11.60 -11.74
N ALA A 143 5.50 -11.84 -12.15
CA ALA A 143 4.75 -11.02 -13.09
C ALA A 143 4.35 -9.64 -12.52
N LYS A 144 4.62 -9.38 -11.24
CA LYS A 144 4.28 -8.14 -10.51
C LYS A 144 2.77 -7.88 -10.41
N GLU A 145 1.95 -8.92 -10.53
CA GLU A 145 0.50 -8.81 -10.32
C GLU A 145 0.18 -8.62 -8.83
N VAL A 146 0.96 -9.27 -7.96
CA VAL A 146 0.90 -9.10 -6.50
C VAL A 146 2.13 -8.32 -5.99
N HIS A 147 1.95 -7.64 -4.86
CA HIS A 147 3.00 -6.92 -4.16
C HIS A 147 3.69 -7.79 -3.10
N GLY A 148 3.01 -8.84 -2.65
CA GLY A 148 3.54 -9.85 -1.76
C GLY A 148 2.67 -11.11 -1.73
N THR A 149 3.19 -12.14 -1.08
CA THR A 149 2.55 -13.44 -0.92
C THR A 149 2.54 -13.82 0.55
N CYS A 150 1.43 -14.40 1.03
CA CYS A 150 1.35 -14.95 2.38
C CYS A 150 1.08 -16.46 2.26
N VAL A 151 2.00 -17.25 2.81
CA VAL A 151 1.97 -18.71 2.78
C VAL A 151 2.06 -19.22 4.21
N LEU A 152 1.38 -20.32 4.51
CA LEU A 152 1.48 -20.96 5.81
C LEU A 152 2.87 -21.59 5.99
N SER A 153 3.56 -21.24 7.07
CA SER A 153 4.79 -21.92 7.47
C SER A 153 4.43 -23.34 7.90
N LYS A 154 4.88 -24.36 7.15
CA LYS A 154 4.73 -25.75 7.58
C LYS A 154 5.69 -26.00 8.76
N PRO A 155 5.19 -26.38 9.95
CA PRO A 155 6.06 -26.78 11.05
C PRO A 155 6.81 -28.05 10.64
N GLY A 156 8.14 -27.98 10.49
CA GLY A 156 8.98 -29.15 10.21
C GLY A 156 10.03 -29.02 9.11
N VAL A 157 10.16 -27.87 8.43
CA VAL A 157 11.22 -27.64 7.43
C VAL A 157 12.05 -26.41 7.75
N THR A 158 12.58 -26.35 8.97
CA THR A 158 13.67 -25.42 9.30
C THR A 158 14.95 -26.24 9.36
N SER A 159 15.79 -26.10 8.33
CA SER A 159 17.20 -26.52 8.34
C SER A 159 18.03 -25.53 9.19
N GLU A 160 17.57 -25.24 10.40
CA GLU A 160 18.35 -24.52 11.40
C GLU A 160 18.98 -25.57 12.34
N PRO A 161 20.26 -25.45 12.73
CA PRO A 161 20.94 -26.43 13.59
C PRO A 161 20.26 -26.65 14.96
N PHE A 162 19.36 -25.76 15.35
CA PHE A 162 18.56 -25.84 16.57
C PHE A 162 17.08 -25.56 16.25
N PRO A 163 16.18 -26.54 16.39
CA PRO A 163 14.74 -26.28 16.34
C PRO A 163 14.35 -25.34 17.49
N LEU A 164 13.77 -24.18 17.18
CA LEU A 164 13.07 -23.36 18.15
C LEU A 164 11.88 -24.17 18.73
N PRO A 165 11.51 -23.97 20.01
CA PRO A 165 10.34 -24.60 20.60
C PRO A 165 9.10 -24.42 19.70
N PRO A 166 8.22 -25.43 19.60
CA PRO A 166 7.04 -25.37 18.72
C PRO A 166 6.08 -24.22 19.03
N GLU A 167 6.19 -23.59 20.20
CA GLU A 167 5.38 -22.43 20.62
C GLU A 167 5.88 -21.08 20.04
N GLU A 168 7.08 -21.02 19.46
CA GLU A 168 7.70 -19.76 19.01
C GLU A 168 7.90 -19.68 17.48
N GLN A 169 7.45 -20.68 16.72
CA GLN A 169 7.61 -20.69 15.26
C GLN A 169 6.53 -19.83 14.58
N PRO A 170 6.91 -18.89 13.69
CA PRO A 170 5.95 -18.02 13.04
C PRO A 170 5.03 -18.82 12.14
N VAL A 171 3.72 -18.70 12.38
CA VAL A 171 2.67 -19.43 11.68
C VAL A 171 2.66 -19.09 10.19
N TYR A 172 2.88 -17.83 9.82
CA TYR A 172 2.85 -17.39 8.42
C TYR A 172 4.20 -16.89 7.93
N HIS A 173 4.49 -17.13 6.65
CA HIS A 173 5.58 -16.51 5.92
C HIS A 173 5.00 -15.47 4.96
N LEU A 174 5.36 -14.21 5.17
CA LEU A 174 4.96 -13.08 4.34
C LEU A 174 6.15 -12.60 3.53
N GLN A 175 6.07 -12.73 2.21
CA GLN A 175 7.11 -12.28 1.31
C GLN A 175 6.63 -11.03 0.58
N VAL A 176 7.43 -9.97 0.56
CA VAL A 176 7.07 -8.67 -0.04
C VAL A 176 8.14 -8.24 -1.02
N ARG A 177 7.73 -7.82 -2.22
CA ARG A 177 8.64 -7.38 -3.28
C ARG A 177 9.05 -5.91 -3.17
N VAL A 178 8.20 -5.08 -2.58
CA VAL A 178 8.44 -3.64 -2.49
C VAL A 178 9.16 -3.35 -1.18
N GLN A 179 10.44 -2.97 -1.26
CA GLN A 179 11.27 -2.61 -0.11
C GLN A 179 10.57 -1.64 0.85
N ARG A 180 9.91 -0.60 0.30
CA ARG A 180 9.17 0.35 1.13
C ARG A 180 8.04 -0.31 1.92
N LEU A 181 7.33 -1.28 1.35
CA LEU A 181 6.29 -2.01 2.10
C LEU A 181 6.92 -2.86 3.19
N TYR A 182 8.05 -3.52 2.91
CA TYR A 182 8.81 -4.27 3.91
C TYR A 182 9.18 -3.38 5.11
N GLU A 183 9.79 -2.22 4.88
CA GLU A 183 10.17 -1.27 5.92
C GLU A 183 8.99 -0.76 6.75
N LEU A 184 7.83 -0.52 6.11
CA LEU A 184 6.64 -0.04 6.80
C LEU A 184 6.00 -1.11 7.68
N MET A 185 6.15 -2.38 7.31
CA MET A 185 5.48 -3.51 7.94
C MET A 185 6.34 -4.18 9.01
N GLN A 186 7.67 -4.20 8.84
CA GLN A 186 8.63 -4.77 9.78
C GLN A 186 8.45 -4.31 11.24
N PRO A 187 8.24 -3.01 11.56
CA PRO A 187 8.09 -2.58 12.95
C PRO A 187 6.71 -2.85 13.55
N GLU A 188 5.70 -3.14 12.72
CA GLU A 188 4.29 -3.19 13.13
C GLU A 188 3.72 -4.63 13.16
N LEU A 189 4.41 -5.58 12.50
CA LEU A 189 4.00 -6.98 12.47
C LEU A 189 4.56 -7.75 13.67
N PRO A 190 3.73 -8.54 14.38
CA PRO A 190 4.20 -9.41 15.45
C PRO A 190 5.04 -10.56 14.88
N SER A 191 6.29 -10.67 15.30
CA SER A 191 7.25 -11.71 14.90
C SER A 191 6.81 -13.12 15.32
N THR A 192 5.88 -13.23 16.26
CA THR A 192 5.29 -14.50 16.71
C THR A 192 4.26 -15.07 15.72
N LEU A 193 3.64 -14.22 14.89
CA LEU A 193 2.66 -14.65 13.90
C LEU A 193 3.24 -14.71 12.48
N VAL A 194 4.25 -13.88 12.17
CA VAL A 194 4.73 -13.69 10.79
C VAL A 194 6.26 -13.62 10.72
N SER A 195 6.82 -14.41 9.81
CA SER A 195 8.16 -14.19 9.27
C SER A 195 8.06 -13.33 8.01
N LEU A 196 8.68 -12.14 8.02
CA LEU A 196 8.70 -11.23 6.88
C LEU A 196 9.99 -11.40 6.06
N SER A 197 9.89 -11.64 4.75
CA SER A 197 11.02 -11.72 3.82
C SER A 197 10.88 -10.72 2.67
N GLU A 198 12.01 -10.23 2.18
CA GLU A 198 12.07 -9.43 0.95
C GLU A 198 12.22 -10.37 -0.26
N PHE A 199 11.48 -10.12 -1.34
CA PHE A 199 11.64 -10.87 -2.59
C PHE A 199 12.75 -10.25 -3.43
N ASP A 200 13.88 -10.96 -3.56
CA ASP A 200 14.96 -10.60 -4.47
C ASP A 200 14.80 -11.32 -5.82
N VAL A 201 14.58 -10.55 -6.89
CA VAL A 201 14.44 -11.06 -8.27
C VAL A 201 15.77 -11.64 -8.79
N HIS A 202 16.90 -11.33 -8.16
CA HIS A 202 18.23 -11.76 -8.59
C HIS A 202 18.75 -13.04 -7.93
N GLN A 203 17.93 -13.72 -7.13
CA GLN A 203 18.27 -15.04 -6.60
C GLN A 203 17.24 -16.09 -7.04
N PRO A 204 17.42 -16.74 -8.20
CA PRO A 204 16.77 -18.03 -8.44
C PRO A 204 17.44 -19.04 -7.49
N ASP A 205 16.66 -19.92 -6.89
CA ASP A 205 17.08 -20.97 -5.95
C ASP A 205 17.53 -20.50 -4.55
N ILE A 206 16.56 -20.25 -3.68
CA ILE A 206 16.67 -20.83 -2.32
C ILE A 206 16.25 -22.29 -2.45
N LYS A 207 17.27 -23.13 -2.60
CA LYS A 207 17.25 -24.60 -2.59
C LYS A 207 16.03 -25.17 -1.87
N VAL A 208 15.17 -25.83 -2.63
CA VAL A 208 14.45 -27.00 -2.10
C VAL A 208 15.54 -28.03 -1.78
N PRO A 209 15.75 -28.45 -0.51
CA PRO A 209 16.60 -29.60 -0.27
C PRO A 209 15.88 -30.82 -0.83
N ASN A 210 16.37 -31.27 -2.00
CA ASN A 210 16.01 -32.53 -2.62
C ASN A 210 16.11 -33.67 -1.60
N LEU A 211 14.97 -34.28 -1.27
CA LEU A 211 14.93 -35.67 -0.81
C LEU A 211 15.35 -36.57 -1.98
N ILE A 212 16.55 -37.15 -1.96
CA ILE A 212 16.84 -38.39 -2.72
C ILE A 212 17.84 -39.27 -1.95
N THR A 213 17.31 -40.43 -1.52
CA THR A 213 17.94 -41.71 -1.07
C THR A 213 18.55 -41.81 0.32
#